data_AF-A0A821D928-F1
#
_entry.id   AF-A0A821D928-F1
#
_cell.length_a   1.000
_cell.length_b   1.000
_cell.length_c   1.000
_cell.angle_alpha   90.00
_cell.angle_beta   90.00
_cell.angle_gamma   90.00
#
_symmetry.space_group_name_H-M   'P 1'
#
loop_
_entity.id
_entity.type
_entity.pdbx_description
1 polymer ?
#
loop_
_entity_poly.entity_id
_entity_poly.type
_entity_poly.pdbx_seq_one_letter_code
_entity_poly.pdbx_strand_id
1 'polypeptide(L)'
;GSFEKRNFTRSTWAKEISEHFKIPILYAIGYPKDPHLQKDIIAEDLLYHDLLQFNILESYYNLTLKTTSVLLWYDRYCSKNSEYLLYVDDDVLIHVDKLIIYMHRTVNNDSIQ
;
A
#
# COMPACT_ATOMS: atom_id res chain seq x y z
N GLY A 1 2.32 16.14 6.68
CA GLY A 1 0.93 15.63 6.61
C GLY A 1 0.88 14.29 5.87
N SER A 2 -0.16 13.49 6.04
CA SER A 2 -0.24 12.14 5.45
C SER A 2 -0.08 12.15 3.90
N PHE A 3 -0.52 13.22 3.22
CA PHE A 3 -0.29 13.43 1.78
C PHE A 3 1.20 13.53 1.42
N GLU A 4 1.98 14.35 2.12
CA GLU A 4 3.40 14.55 1.82
C GLU A 4 4.21 13.27 1.96
N LYS A 5 3.87 12.44 2.96
CA LYS A 5 4.49 11.12 3.14
C LYS A 5 4.18 10.20 1.96
N ARG A 6 2.92 10.11 1.53
CA ARG A 6 2.55 9.35 0.32
C ARG A 6 3.28 9.87 -0.92
N ASN A 7 3.32 11.19 -1.09
CA ASN A 7 4.01 11.80 -2.24
C ASN A 7 5.53 11.52 -2.22
N PHE A 8 6.15 11.57 -1.05
CA PHE A 8 7.56 11.18 -0.87
C PHE A 8 7.77 9.71 -1.28
N THR A 9 6.93 8.80 -0.80
CA THR A 9 6.98 7.38 -1.17
C THR A 9 6.81 7.18 -2.69
N ARG A 10 5.83 7.84 -3.32
CA ARG A 10 5.62 7.85 -4.78
C ARG A 10 6.85 8.33 -5.55
N SER A 11 7.63 9.26 -4.99
CA SER A 11 8.83 9.80 -5.63
C SER A 11 10.12 9.01 -5.34
N THR A 12 10.06 7.98 -4.49
CA THR A 12 11.22 7.22 -4.03
C THR A 12 11.06 5.73 -4.36
N TRP A 13 11.04 4.85 -3.36
CA TRP A 13 11.12 3.40 -3.55
C TRP A 13 9.87 2.83 -4.25
N ALA A 14 8.69 3.42 -4.05
CA ALA A 14 7.47 2.94 -4.71
C ALA A 14 7.47 3.20 -6.22
N LYS A 15 8.20 4.24 -6.67
CA LYS A 15 8.39 4.50 -8.10
C LYS A 15 9.12 3.34 -8.76
N GLU A 16 10.21 2.88 -8.15
CA GLU A 16 11.00 1.77 -8.67
C GLU A 16 10.18 0.47 -8.75
N ILE A 17 9.42 0.16 -7.69
CA ILE A 17 8.52 -1.01 -7.66
C ILE A 17 7.46 -0.94 -8.77
N SER A 18 6.79 0.21 -8.93
CA SER A 18 5.70 0.37 -9.89
C SER A 18 6.19 0.49 -11.34
N GLU A 19 7.26 1.24 -11.60
CA GLU A 19 7.74 1.50 -12.96
C GLU A 19 8.64 0.40 -13.50
N HIS A 20 9.56 -0.15 -12.69
CA HIS A 20 10.50 -1.17 -13.15
C HIS A 20 9.94 -2.59 -12.99
N PHE A 21 9.34 -2.91 -11.85
CA PHE A 21 8.84 -4.25 -11.55
C PHE A 21 7.35 -4.44 -11.88
N LYS A 22 6.64 -3.36 -12.25
CA LYS A 22 5.21 -3.37 -12.60
C LYS A 22 4.31 -3.93 -11.50
N ILE A 23 4.72 -3.78 -10.24
CA ILE A 23 3.94 -4.20 -9.07
C ILE A 23 3.09 -3.00 -8.61
N PRO A 24 1.75 -3.15 -8.51
CA PRO A 24 0.88 -2.08 -8.04
C PRO A 24 1.20 -1.67 -6.59
N ILE A 25 1.22 -0.36 -6.34
CA ILE A 25 1.33 0.22 -5.00
C ILE A 25 0.03 0.96 -4.70
N LEU A 26 -0.56 0.68 -3.53
CA LEU A 26 -1.79 1.33 -3.07
C LEU A 26 -1.60 1.87 -1.65
N TYR A 27 -2.22 3.00 -1.35
CA TYR A 27 -2.17 3.62 -0.04
C TYR A 27 -3.49 3.45 0.69
N ALA A 28 -3.47 2.61 1.73
CA ALA A 28 -4.62 2.42 2.61
C ALA A 28 -4.83 3.65 3.50
N ILE A 29 -6.04 4.20 3.52
CA ILE A 29 -6.42 5.36 4.35
C ILE A 29 -7.80 5.17 4.99
N GLY A 30 -8.05 5.85 6.10
CA GLY A 30 -9.37 6.01 6.70
C GLY A 30 -10.03 7.34 6.33
N TYR A 31 -11.23 7.58 6.86
CA TYR A 31 -11.88 8.88 6.83
C TYR A 31 -11.26 9.83 7.86
N PRO A 32 -10.87 11.05 7.49
CA PRO A 32 -10.39 12.04 8.44
C PRO A 32 -11.56 12.57 9.30
N LYS A 33 -11.23 13.07 10.50
CA LYS A 33 -12.22 13.82 11.32
C LYS A 33 -12.58 15.16 10.70
N ASP A 34 -11.64 15.79 10.01
CA ASP A 34 -11.80 17.09 9.37
C ASP A 34 -12.36 16.95 7.94
N PRO A 35 -13.54 17.51 7.64
CA PRO A 35 -14.10 17.51 6.29
C PRO A 35 -13.23 18.22 5.25
N HIS A 36 -12.39 19.18 5.64
CA HIS A 36 -11.46 19.83 4.72
C HIS A 36 -10.42 18.84 4.21
N LEU A 37 -9.85 18.01 5.10
CA LEU A 37 -8.93 16.95 4.72
C LEU A 37 -9.58 15.91 3.79
N GLN A 38 -10.89 15.66 3.92
CA GLN A 38 -11.57 14.75 3.00
C GLN A 38 -11.62 15.32 1.58
N LYS A 39 -11.74 16.64 1.40
CA LYS A 39 -11.68 17.27 0.07
C LYS A 39 -10.29 17.12 -0.55
N ASP A 40 -9.24 17.28 0.26
CA ASP A 40 -7.86 17.10 -0.20
C ASP A 40 -7.59 15.64 -0.60
N ILE A 41 -8.11 14.67 0.16
CA ILE A 41 -8.05 13.24 -0.18
C ILE A 41 -8.75 12.96 -1.51
N ILE A 42 -9.94 13.53 -1.75
CA ILE A 42 -10.65 13.37 -3.03
C ILE A 42 -9.82 13.96 -4.19
N ALA A 43 -9.20 15.12 -4.00
CA ALA A 43 -8.34 15.72 -5.01
C ALA A 43 -7.09 14.87 -5.29
N GLU A 44 -6.49 14.27 -4.25
CA GLU A 44 -5.38 13.33 -4.38
C GLU A 44 -5.80 12.07 -5.15
N ASP A 45 -6.94 11.47 -4.79
CA ASP A 45 -7.45 10.26 -5.44
C ASP A 45 -7.72 10.50 -6.93
N LEU A 46 -8.27 11.67 -7.28
CA LEU A 46 -8.49 12.07 -8.67
C LEU A 46 -7.18 12.25 -9.47
N LEU A 47 -6.06 12.51 -8.79
CA LEU A 47 -4.77 12.73 -9.44
C LEU A 47 -3.97 11.42 -9.59
N TYR A 48 -3.97 10.56 -8.57
CA TYR A 48 -3.09 9.39 -8.52
C TYR A 48 -3.82 8.05 -8.66
N HIS A 49 -5.11 7.97 -8.34
CA HIS A 49 -5.93 6.76 -8.41
C HIS A 49 -5.34 5.53 -7.67
N ASP A 50 -4.60 5.78 -6.60
CA ASP A 50 -3.87 4.76 -5.84
C ASP A 50 -4.28 4.73 -4.36
N LEU A 51 -5.39 5.38 -3.99
CA LEU A 51 -5.89 5.37 -2.63
C LEU A 51 -6.91 4.25 -2.41
N LEU A 52 -6.77 3.56 -1.29
CA LEU A 52 -7.73 2.59 -0.80
C LEU A 52 -8.35 3.13 0.50
N GLN A 53 -9.44 3.89 0.36
CA GLN A 53 -10.12 4.51 1.50
C GLN A 53 -11.15 3.55 2.10
N PHE A 54 -10.95 3.18 3.37
CA PHE A 54 -11.86 2.34 4.13
C PHE A 54 -12.83 3.19 4.97
N ASN A 55 -14.04 2.65 5.21
CA ASN A 55 -15.03 3.24 6.11
C ASN A 55 -14.68 3.09 7.59
N ILE A 56 -13.52 3.64 7.96
CA ILE A 56 -12.93 3.61 9.29
C ILE A 56 -12.41 5.01 9.58
N LEU A 57 -12.62 5.52 10.79
CA LEU A 57 -12.06 6.80 11.20
C LEU A 57 -10.53 6.71 11.29
N GLU A 58 -9.80 7.60 10.63
CA GLU A 58 -8.35 7.63 10.64
C GLU A 58 -7.86 7.99 12.05
N SER A 59 -7.16 7.05 12.68
CA SER A 59 -6.62 7.15 14.03
C SER A 59 -5.64 6.03 14.28
N TYR A 60 -4.61 6.30 15.09
CA TYR A 60 -3.65 5.30 15.57
C TYR A 60 -4.34 4.08 16.21
N TYR A 61 -5.42 4.29 16.96
CA TYR A 61 -6.15 3.21 17.62
C TYR A 61 -6.88 2.28 16.65
N ASN A 62 -7.11 2.73 15.41
CA ASN A 62 -7.83 1.97 14.38
C ASN A 62 -6.88 1.25 13.41
N LEU A 63 -5.57 1.26 13.64
CA LEU A 63 -4.60 0.60 12.77
C LEU A 63 -4.90 -0.89 12.60
N THR A 64 -5.30 -1.60 13.67
CA THR A 64 -5.68 -3.03 13.55
C THR A 64 -6.87 -3.22 12.61
N LEU A 65 -7.92 -2.39 12.73
CA LEU A 65 -9.07 -2.45 11.82
C LEU A 65 -8.67 -2.14 10.37
N LYS A 66 -7.74 -1.21 10.19
CA LYS A 66 -7.19 -0.85 8.88
C LYS A 66 -6.41 -2.01 8.26
N THR A 67 -5.50 -2.64 9.01
CA THR A 67 -4.75 -3.82 8.56
C THR A 67 -5.69 -4.98 8.21
N THR A 68 -6.67 -5.30 9.06
CA THR A 68 -7.67 -6.33 8.76
C THR A 68 -8.45 -6.00 7.49
N SER A 69 -8.81 -4.73 7.28
CA SER A 69 -9.54 -4.31 6.08
C SER A 69 -8.71 -4.45 4.81
N VAL A 70 -7.41 -4.15 4.86
CA VAL A 70 -6.48 -4.40 3.76
C VAL A 70 -6.38 -5.88 3.43
N LEU A 71 -6.24 -6.74 4.43
CA LEU A 71 -6.19 -8.19 4.23
C LEU A 71 -7.48 -8.73 3.60
N LEU A 72 -8.64 -8.28 4.08
CA LEU A 72 -9.94 -8.67 3.50
C LEU A 72 -10.12 -8.15 2.07
N TRP A 73 -9.64 -6.93 1.78
CA TRP A 73 -9.66 -6.39 0.42
C TRP A 73 -8.76 -7.20 -0.51
N TYR A 74 -7.54 -7.54 -0.06
CA TYR A 74 -6.60 -8.36 -0.83
C TYR A 74 -7.17 -9.74 -1.11
N ASP A 75 -7.73 -10.42 -0.09
CA ASP A 75 -8.36 -11.72 -0.23
C ASP A 75 -9.49 -11.69 -1.27
N ARG A 76 -10.28 -10.63 -1.28
CA ARG A 76 -11.42 -10.49 -2.20
C ARG A 76 -11.02 -10.19 -3.65
N TYR A 77 -10.03 -9.32 -3.86
CA TYR A 77 -9.77 -8.73 -5.17
C TYR A 77 -8.45 -9.17 -5.81
N CYS A 78 -7.47 -9.61 -5.02
CA CYS A 78 -6.10 -9.86 -5.50
C CYS A 78 -5.64 -11.31 -5.32
N SER A 79 -6.15 -12.05 -4.34
CA SER A 79 -5.65 -13.39 -3.95
C SER A 79 -5.58 -14.43 -5.07
N LYS A 80 -6.40 -14.29 -6.12
CA LYS A 80 -6.39 -15.19 -7.28
C LYS A 80 -5.22 -14.97 -8.23
N ASN A 81 -4.70 -13.74 -8.28
CA ASN A 81 -3.71 -13.31 -9.28
C ASN A 81 -2.41 -12.78 -8.64
N SER A 82 -2.36 -12.69 -7.31
CA SER A 82 -1.20 -12.30 -6.55
C SER A 82 -1.02 -13.28 -5.40
N GLU A 83 0.19 -13.83 -5.28
CA GLU A 83 0.55 -14.74 -4.19
C GLU A 83 1.00 -13.97 -2.95
N TYR A 84 1.55 -12.77 -3.14
CA TYR A 84 2.16 -11.99 -2.08
C TYR A 84 1.48 -10.64 -1.89
N LEU A 85 1.43 -10.21 -0.63
CA LEU A 85 1.07 -8.87 -0.20
C LEU A 85 2.17 -8.33 0.70
N LEU A 86 2.71 -7.15 0.37
CA LEU A 86 3.56 -6.39 1.26
C LEU A 86 2.75 -5.22 1.84
N TYR A 87 2.60 -5.20 3.17
CA TYR A 87 1.99 -4.11 3.91
C TYR A 87 3.04 -3.45 4.80
N VAL A 88 3.24 -2.15 4.63
CA VAL A 88 4.20 -1.34 5.41
C VAL A 88 3.58 0.00 5.76
N ASP A 89 4.09 0.63 6.81
CA ASP A 89 3.70 1.98 7.21
C ASP A 89 4.35 3.06 6.32
N ASP A 90 3.83 4.29 6.43
CA ASP A 90 4.22 5.43 5.59
C ASP A 90 5.56 6.10 5.98
N ASP A 91 6.24 5.57 7.00
CA ASP A 91 7.55 5.99 7.49
C ASP A 91 8.65 4.93 7.26
N VAL A 92 8.38 3.94 6.40
CA VAL A 92 9.32 2.90 6.02
C VAL A 92 10.03 3.22 4.70
N LEU A 93 11.31 2.85 4.61
CA LEU A 93 12.09 2.81 3.38
C LEU A 93 12.37 1.37 2.98
N ILE A 94 12.21 1.06 1.69
CA ILE A 94 12.40 -0.28 1.14
C ILE A 94 13.59 -0.28 0.20
N HIS A 95 14.52 -1.22 0.42
CA HIS A 95 15.58 -1.52 -0.54
C HIS A 95 15.07 -2.51 -1.59
N VAL A 96 14.52 -1.98 -2.69
CA VAL A 96 13.74 -2.74 -3.68
C VAL A 96 14.50 -3.94 -4.25
N ASP A 97 15.74 -3.76 -4.69
CA ASP A 97 16.55 -4.87 -5.24
C ASP A 97 16.66 -6.07 -4.29
N LYS A 98 16.89 -5.80 -3.00
CA LYS A 98 17.06 -6.85 -1.98
C LYS A 98 15.74 -7.57 -1.71
N LEU A 99 14.64 -6.82 -1.69
CA LEU A 99 13.30 -7.40 -1.55
C LEU A 99 13.01 -8.34 -2.73
N ILE A 100 13.22 -7.89 -3.97
CA ILE A 100 12.94 -8.70 -5.16
C ILE A 100 13.82 -9.96 -5.21
N ILE A 101 15.11 -9.84 -4.90
CA ILE A 101 16.01 -11.02 -4.81
C ILE A 101 15.52 -12.01 -3.75
N TYR A 102 15.07 -11.52 -2.59
CA TYR A 102 14.54 -12.37 -1.54
C TYR A 102 13.28 -13.12 -2.00
N MET A 103 12.32 -12.41 -2.61
CA MET A 103 11.06 -12.98 -3.10
C MET A 103 11.29 -14.06 -4.18
N HIS A 104 12.24 -13.84 -5.11
CA HIS A 104 12.55 -14.85 -6.12
C HIS A 104 13.26 -16.09 -5.55
N ARG A 105 14.05 -15.94 -4.48
CA ARG A 105 14.71 -17.09 -3.84
C ARG A 105 13.71 -17.97 -3.09
N THR A 106 12.75 -17.36 -2.40
CA THR A 106 11.72 -18.11 -1.66
C THR A 106 10.82 -18.90 -2.60
N VAL A 107 10.34 -18.29 -3.69
CA VAL A 107 9.51 -18.99 -4.71
C VAL A 107 10.21 -20.23 -5.26
N ASN A 108 11.49 -20.12 -5.62
CA ASN A 108 12.22 -21.25 -6.21
C ASN A 108 12.48 -22.41 -5.24
N ASN A 109 12.56 -22.14 -3.93
CA ASN A 109 12.75 -23.17 -2.92
C ASN A 109 11.45 -23.93 -2.61
N ASP A 110 10.30 -23.27 -2.66
CA ASP A 110 9.00 -23.90 -2.41
C ASP A 110 8.49 -24.73 -3.62
N SER A 111 9.03 -24.50 -4.82
CA SER A 111 8.78 -25.33 -6.01
C SER A 111 9.61 -26.62 -6.09
N ILE A 112 10.40 -26.94 -5.06
CA ILE A 112 11.12 -28.22 -4.90
C ILE A 112 10.65 -28.87 -3.59
N GLN A 113 9.36 -29.24 -3.54
CA GLN A 113 8.84 -30.22 -2.60
C GLN A 113 7.69 -31.01 -3.21
#